data_AF-A0A517NQ70-F1
#
_entry.id   AF-A0A517NQ70-F1
#
_cell.length_a   1.000
_cell.length_b   1.000
_cell.length_c   1.000
_cell.angle_alpha   90.00
_cell.angle_beta   90.00
_cell.angle_gamma   90.00
#
_symmetry.space_group_name_H-M   'P 1'
#
loop_
_entity.id
_entity.type
_entity.pdbx_description
1 polymer ?
#
loop_
_entity_poly.entity_id
_entity_poly.type
_entity_poly.pdbx_seq_one_letter_code
_entity_poly.pdbx_strand_id
1 'polypeptide(L)'
;MATPLFLKRTLLAVFLLVPIVNFGVFLLPGGDRQFANMVSTRVDAAGYAFSIWGIIFAMMIAFSILVQRLTESSKSLTAATAALIIAGIASIFFVPISLYASQTIGWLDIVLHLVALIAALVFLRRHCHAVSVVNGRWSFVGPSMYCGWISAATLISTALMLQENGVDVSDQIATGIAIGALALITTIASLMTWSRDPVYGGTIAWALIAIGVQQSAFPLIRWTAWLGAAALTVFIITFMILNRSFYAAADALRLPKK
;
A
#
# COMPACT_ATOMS: atom_id res chain seq x y z
N MET A 1 6.72 26.46 10.59
CA MET A 1 7.61 26.50 9.42
C MET A 1 6.84 25.95 8.23
N ALA A 2 6.77 26.71 7.14
CA ALA A 2 6.06 26.30 5.94
C ALA A 2 6.78 25.13 5.24
N THR A 3 6.04 24.23 4.60
CA THR A 3 6.58 23.14 3.79
C THR A 3 7.26 23.77 2.58
N PRO A 4 8.57 23.54 2.37
CA PRO A 4 9.30 24.23 1.32
C PRO A 4 8.72 23.95 -0.06
N LEU A 5 8.64 24.98 -0.90
CA LEU A 5 8.10 24.87 -2.27
C LEU A 5 8.89 23.84 -3.10
N PHE A 6 10.21 23.78 -2.94
CA PHE A 6 11.03 22.78 -3.64
C PHE A 6 10.57 21.36 -3.32
N LEU A 7 10.26 21.07 -2.05
CA LEU A 7 9.86 19.73 -1.62
C LEU A 7 8.52 19.32 -2.22
N LYS A 8 7.56 20.26 -2.28
CA LYS A 8 6.28 20.02 -2.97
C LYS A 8 6.52 19.73 -4.46
N ARG A 9 7.36 20.51 -5.14
CA ARG A 9 7.71 20.30 -6.57
C ARG A 9 8.40 18.95 -6.80
N THR A 10 9.31 18.56 -5.91
CA THR A 10 9.96 17.24 -5.95
C THR A 10 8.96 16.11 -5.82
N LEU A 11 7.99 16.20 -4.89
CA LEU A 11 6.93 15.20 -4.76
C LEU A 11 6.20 14.97 -6.09
N LEU A 12 5.77 16.06 -6.74
CA LEU A 12 5.07 15.97 -8.02
C LEU A 12 5.97 15.39 -9.12
N ALA A 13 7.23 15.83 -9.22
CA ALA A 13 8.18 15.32 -10.21
C ALA A 13 8.42 13.81 -10.04
N VAL A 14 8.59 13.33 -8.80
CA VAL A 14 8.75 11.91 -8.48
C VAL A 14 7.51 11.13 -8.92
N PHE A 15 6.31 11.56 -8.55
CA PHE A 15 5.09 10.82 -8.91
C PHE A 15 4.68 10.93 -10.38
N LEU A 16 5.23 11.88 -11.14
CA LEU A 16 5.17 11.87 -12.61
C LEU A 16 6.15 10.86 -13.21
N LEU A 17 7.32 10.65 -12.58
CA LEU A 17 8.34 9.71 -13.05
C LEU A 17 8.01 8.24 -12.71
N VAL A 18 7.39 7.98 -11.55
CA VAL A 18 7.00 6.63 -11.10
C VAL A 18 6.28 5.81 -12.19
N PRO A 19 5.18 6.27 -12.81
CA PRO A 19 4.48 5.49 -13.83
C PRO A 19 5.31 5.31 -15.11
N ILE A 20 6.16 6.27 -15.46
CA ILE A 20 7.03 6.18 -16.64
C ILE A 20 8.00 5.02 -16.47
N VAL A 21 8.62 4.88 -15.30
CA VAL A 21 9.57 3.79 -15.03
C VAL A 21 8.84 2.45 -14.86
N ASN A 22 7.73 2.43 -14.11
CA ASN A 22 7.02 1.20 -13.80
C ASN A 22 6.32 0.60 -15.02
N PHE A 23 5.68 1.40 -15.87
CA PHE A 23 5.04 0.91 -17.10
C PHE A 23 5.98 0.91 -18.30
N GLY A 24 7.08 1.65 -18.27
CA GLY A 24 8.14 1.63 -19.28
C GLY A 24 9.09 0.43 -19.17
N VAL A 25 8.80 -0.55 -18.31
CA VAL A 25 9.64 -1.73 -18.07
C VAL A 25 10.04 -2.47 -19.34
N PHE A 26 9.17 -2.50 -20.35
CA PHE A 26 9.43 -3.12 -21.66
C PHE A 26 10.59 -2.46 -22.43
N LEU A 27 10.99 -1.24 -22.06
CA LEU A 27 12.16 -0.55 -22.61
C LEU A 27 13.47 -1.00 -21.96
N LEU A 28 13.40 -1.70 -20.82
CA LEU A 28 14.57 -2.23 -20.13
C LEU A 28 14.98 -3.59 -20.74
N PRO A 29 16.28 -3.90 -20.87
CA PRO A 29 16.75 -5.19 -21.36
C PRO A 29 16.15 -6.38 -20.58
N GLY A 30 15.32 -7.21 -21.21
CA GLY A 30 14.65 -8.34 -20.55
C GLY A 30 13.31 -7.99 -19.87
N GLY A 31 12.82 -6.75 -20.00
CA GLY A 31 11.51 -6.35 -19.48
C GLY A 31 10.32 -7.04 -20.16
N ASP A 32 10.49 -7.50 -21.39
CA ASP A 32 9.55 -8.37 -22.12
C ASP A 32 9.34 -9.73 -21.43
N ARG A 33 10.28 -10.16 -20.58
CA ARG A 33 10.28 -11.45 -19.87
C ARG A 33 9.91 -11.33 -18.39
N GLN A 34 9.51 -10.15 -17.91
CA GLN A 34 9.19 -9.91 -16.49
C GLN A 34 8.21 -10.95 -15.92
N PHE A 35 7.28 -11.46 -16.74
CA PHE A 35 6.27 -12.45 -16.35
C PHE A 35 6.55 -13.88 -16.82
N ALA A 36 7.60 -14.12 -17.60
CA ALA A 36 7.82 -15.40 -18.27
C ALA A 36 8.31 -16.52 -17.33
N ASN A 37 8.97 -16.18 -16.23
CA ASN A 37 9.61 -17.11 -15.29
C ASN A 37 9.29 -16.78 -13.83
N MET A 38 8.07 -16.32 -13.53
CA MET A 38 7.72 -15.97 -12.15
C MET A 38 7.66 -17.24 -11.29
N VAL A 39 8.57 -17.32 -10.32
CA VAL A 39 8.54 -18.34 -9.28
C VAL A 39 7.29 -18.07 -8.45
N SER A 40 6.43 -19.08 -8.31
CA SER A 40 5.16 -18.90 -7.61
C SER A 40 5.28 -19.15 -6.12
N THR A 41 4.63 -18.30 -5.33
CA THR A 41 4.50 -18.42 -3.88
C THR A 41 3.04 -18.69 -3.46
N ARG A 42 2.89 -19.18 -2.24
CA ARG A 42 1.58 -19.48 -1.61
C ARG A 42 0.74 -18.23 -1.29
N VAL A 43 1.26 -17.03 -1.54
CA VAL A 43 0.59 -15.76 -1.29
C VAL A 43 0.55 -14.87 -2.54
N ASP A 44 0.91 -15.41 -3.71
CA ASP A 44 0.82 -14.68 -4.98
C ASP A 44 -0.62 -14.27 -5.29
N ALA A 45 -0.74 -13.15 -6.01
CA ALA A 45 -2.00 -12.63 -6.52
C ALA A 45 -2.12 -12.84 -8.03
N ALA A 46 -3.36 -12.95 -8.52
CA ALA A 46 -3.65 -13.08 -9.93
C ALA A 46 -3.18 -11.84 -10.72
N GLY A 47 -2.74 -12.04 -11.98
CA GLY A 47 -2.12 -10.98 -12.79
C GLY A 47 -2.98 -9.72 -12.99
N TYR A 48 -4.31 -9.85 -13.05
CA TYR A 48 -5.20 -8.68 -13.18
C TYR A 48 -5.12 -7.73 -11.98
N ALA A 49 -4.71 -8.22 -10.80
CA ALA A 49 -4.67 -7.45 -9.57
C ALA A 49 -3.71 -6.26 -9.66
N PHE A 50 -2.63 -6.43 -10.42
CA PHE A 50 -1.61 -5.41 -10.66
C PHE A 50 -2.13 -4.22 -11.47
N SER A 51 -3.31 -4.30 -12.10
CA SER A 51 -3.97 -3.15 -12.72
C SER A 51 -4.26 -2.00 -11.74
N ILE A 52 -4.32 -2.30 -10.43
CA ILE A 52 -4.47 -1.29 -9.38
C ILE A 52 -3.36 -0.24 -9.38
N TRP A 53 -2.16 -0.57 -9.90
CA TRP A 53 -1.07 0.39 -10.02
C TRP A 53 -1.45 1.61 -10.85
N GLY A 54 -2.26 1.45 -11.90
CA GLY A 54 -2.74 2.59 -12.70
C GLY A 54 -3.57 3.56 -11.86
N ILE A 55 -4.43 3.03 -10.99
CA ILE A 55 -5.27 3.83 -10.08
C ILE A 55 -4.39 4.48 -9.00
N ILE A 56 -3.47 3.73 -8.39
CA ILE A 56 -2.54 4.26 -7.37
C ILE A 56 -1.73 5.42 -7.94
N PHE A 57 -1.11 5.26 -9.11
CA PHE A 57 -0.31 6.31 -9.72
C PHE A 57 -1.14 7.54 -10.08
N ALA A 58 -2.33 7.37 -10.65
CA ALA A 58 -3.24 8.48 -10.91
C ALA A 58 -3.62 9.23 -9.63
N MET A 59 -3.94 8.51 -8.56
CA MET A 59 -4.31 9.11 -7.27
C MET A 59 -3.12 9.80 -6.59
N MET A 60 -1.90 9.28 -6.74
CA MET A 60 -0.69 9.91 -6.20
C MET A 60 -0.27 11.17 -6.97
N ILE A 61 -0.48 11.20 -8.29
CA ILE A 61 -0.32 12.43 -9.09
C ILE A 61 -1.35 13.47 -8.64
N ALA A 62 -2.63 13.09 -8.54
CA ALA A 62 -3.69 13.98 -8.08
C ALA A 62 -3.42 14.52 -6.66
N PHE A 63 -2.96 13.65 -5.75
CA PHE A 63 -2.53 14.04 -4.40
C PHE A 63 -1.36 15.04 -4.45
N SER A 64 -0.35 14.79 -5.27
CA SER A 64 0.82 15.67 -5.40
C SER A 64 0.45 17.05 -5.94
N ILE A 65 -0.49 17.13 -6.89
CA ILE A 65 -1.07 18.40 -7.38
C ILE A 65 -1.84 19.11 -6.26
N LEU A 66 -2.62 18.38 -5.46
CA LEU A 66 -3.34 18.94 -4.32
C LEU A 66 -2.38 19.53 -3.29
N VAL A 67 -1.26 18.87 -2.98
CA VAL A 67 -0.24 19.39 -2.06
C VAL A 67 0.34 20.73 -2.52
N GLN A 68 0.48 20.96 -3.85
CA GLN A 68 0.90 22.27 -4.37
C GLN A 68 -0.07 23.39 -4.00
N ARG A 69 -1.37 23.07 -4.00
CA ARG A 69 -2.46 24.03 -3.78
C ARG A 69 -2.78 24.25 -2.29
N LEU A 70 -2.23 23.43 -1.40
CA LEU A 70 -2.40 23.61 0.05
C LEU A 70 -1.75 24.92 0.50
N THR A 71 -2.59 25.84 0.99
CA THR A 71 -2.19 27.06 1.70
C THR A 71 -1.75 26.75 3.13
N GLU A 72 -2.41 25.77 3.75
CA GLU A 72 -2.07 25.27 5.08
C GLU A 72 -0.76 24.48 5.06
N SER A 73 0.02 24.63 6.12
CA SER A 73 1.31 23.98 6.24
C SER A 73 1.66 23.63 7.67
N SER A 74 2.30 22.47 7.87
CA SER A 74 2.84 22.07 9.17
C SER A 74 4.13 21.28 9.01
N LYS A 75 4.89 21.14 10.12
CA LYS A 75 6.07 20.26 10.15
C LYS A 75 5.69 18.82 9.74
N SER A 76 4.50 18.37 10.12
CA SER A 76 3.98 17.06 9.75
C SER A 76 3.71 16.95 8.25
N LEU A 77 3.19 17.99 7.58
CA LEU A 77 3.03 17.97 6.11
C LEU A 77 4.39 17.86 5.41
N THR A 78 5.41 18.58 5.89
CA THR A 78 6.77 18.48 5.37
C THR A 78 7.32 17.06 5.52
N ALA A 79 7.17 16.46 6.71
CA ALA A 79 7.63 15.10 6.97
C ALA A 79 6.87 14.06 6.12
N ALA A 80 5.56 14.20 5.97
CA ALA A 80 4.75 13.37 5.08
C ALA A 80 5.22 13.48 3.62
N THR A 81 5.46 14.70 3.14
CA THR A 81 5.93 14.94 1.76
C THR A 81 7.28 14.29 1.51
N ALA A 82 8.23 14.41 2.46
CA ALA A 82 9.53 13.76 2.36
C ALA A 82 9.41 12.22 2.37
N ALA A 83 8.58 11.67 3.25
CA ALA A 83 8.34 10.23 3.30
C ALA A 83 7.71 9.69 2.01
N LEU A 84 6.76 10.43 1.40
CA LEU A 84 6.17 10.06 0.11
C LEU A 84 7.17 10.15 -1.05
N ILE A 85 8.11 11.10 -1.01
CA ILE A 85 9.22 11.15 -1.98
C ILE A 85 10.08 9.89 -1.86
N ILE A 86 10.42 9.47 -0.64
CA ILE A 86 11.18 8.22 -0.42
C ILE A 86 10.40 7.02 -0.96
N ALA A 87 9.10 6.91 -0.67
CA ALA A 87 8.25 5.84 -1.21
C ALA A 87 8.21 5.85 -2.75
N GLY A 88 8.07 7.03 -3.37
CA GLY A 88 8.10 7.15 -4.83
C GLY A 88 9.46 6.78 -5.44
N ILE A 89 10.56 7.10 -4.77
CA ILE A 89 11.91 6.68 -5.19
C ILE A 89 12.06 5.16 -5.07
N ALA A 90 11.62 4.55 -3.97
CA ALA A 90 11.60 3.09 -3.83
C ALA A 90 10.78 2.45 -4.97
N SER A 91 9.61 3.01 -5.29
CA SER A 91 8.78 2.59 -6.43
C SER A 91 9.49 2.66 -7.79
N ILE A 92 10.29 3.70 -8.02
CA ILE A 92 11.09 3.84 -9.24
C ILE A 92 12.14 2.73 -9.33
N PHE A 93 12.77 2.36 -8.20
CA PHE A 93 13.79 1.33 -8.17
C PHE A 93 13.25 -0.10 -8.10
N PHE A 94 12.05 -0.30 -7.58
CA PHE A 94 11.47 -1.63 -7.35
C PHE A 94 11.45 -2.49 -8.61
N VAL A 95 11.01 -1.94 -9.75
CA VAL A 95 10.95 -2.69 -11.02
C VAL A 95 12.35 -3.09 -11.54
N PRO A 96 13.31 -2.17 -11.70
CA PRO A 96 14.69 -2.55 -12.03
C PRO A 96 15.31 -3.56 -11.06
N ILE A 97 15.09 -3.39 -9.75
CA ILE A 97 15.58 -4.33 -8.73
C ILE A 97 14.95 -5.72 -8.95
N SER A 98 13.65 -5.79 -9.22
CA SER A 98 12.96 -7.07 -9.46
C SER A 98 13.44 -7.81 -10.72
N LEU A 99 14.05 -7.11 -11.68
CA LEU A 99 14.58 -7.70 -12.91
C LEU A 99 16.05 -8.10 -12.80
N TYR A 100 16.86 -7.31 -12.12
CA TYR A 100 18.32 -7.39 -12.20
C TYR A 100 19.02 -7.72 -10.89
N ALA A 101 18.31 -7.66 -9.76
CA ALA A 101 18.86 -7.93 -8.44
C ALA A 101 18.22 -9.17 -7.81
N SER A 102 18.69 -9.52 -6.61
CA SER A 102 18.14 -10.64 -5.84
C SER A 102 16.80 -10.29 -5.20
N GLN A 103 15.99 -11.31 -4.92
CA GLN A 103 14.74 -11.17 -4.14
C GLN A 103 14.99 -10.58 -2.76
N THR A 104 16.17 -10.82 -2.19
CA THR A 104 16.62 -10.20 -0.93
C THR A 104 16.72 -8.68 -1.05
N ILE A 105 17.31 -8.16 -2.14
CA ILE A 105 17.37 -6.71 -2.38
C ILE A 105 15.97 -6.15 -2.69
N GLY A 106 15.16 -6.87 -3.47
CA GLY A 106 13.76 -6.51 -3.71
C GLY A 106 12.93 -6.43 -2.42
N TRP A 107 13.19 -7.33 -1.47
CA TRP A 107 12.55 -7.32 -0.16
C TRP A 107 12.99 -6.13 0.69
N LEU A 108 14.28 -5.79 0.71
CA LEU A 108 14.76 -4.59 1.40
C LEU A 108 14.14 -3.31 0.84
N ASP A 109 14.04 -3.20 -0.49
CA ASP A 109 13.35 -2.09 -1.14
C ASP A 109 11.89 -2.01 -0.70
N ILE A 110 11.12 -3.11 -0.77
CA ILE A 110 9.70 -3.07 -0.43
C ILE A 110 9.46 -2.80 1.07
N VAL A 111 10.37 -3.20 1.96
CA VAL A 111 10.30 -2.83 3.38
C VAL A 111 10.55 -1.34 3.58
N LEU A 112 11.57 -0.77 2.93
CA LEU A 112 11.80 0.68 2.93
C LEU A 112 10.56 1.42 2.40
N HIS A 113 10.01 0.92 1.30
CA HIS A 113 8.82 1.43 0.65
C HIS A 113 7.62 1.45 1.61
N LEU A 114 7.38 0.33 2.31
CA LEU A 114 6.30 0.21 3.29
C LEU A 114 6.51 1.15 4.49
N VAL A 115 7.72 1.18 5.06
CA VAL A 115 8.05 2.05 6.21
C VAL A 115 7.85 3.52 5.86
N ALA A 116 8.27 3.94 4.66
CA ALA A 116 8.07 5.30 4.17
C ALA A 116 6.58 5.65 4.03
N LEU A 117 5.76 4.73 3.51
CA LEU A 117 4.31 4.93 3.40
C LEU A 117 3.60 4.98 4.76
N ILE A 118 3.99 4.12 5.70
CA ILE A 118 3.46 4.16 7.07
C ILE A 118 3.81 5.51 7.73
N ALA A 119 5.06 5.96 7.62
CA ALA A 119 5.49 7.25 8.14
C ALA A 119 4.69 8.39 7.50
N ALA A 120 4.50 8.36 6.17
CA ALA A 120 3.69 9.35 5.47
C ALA A 120 2.26 9.42 6.00
N LEU A 121 1.58 8.28 6.17
CA LEU A 121 0.21 8.24 6.70
C LEU A 121 0.13 8.78 8.14
N VAL A 122 1.08 8.42 9.01
CA VAL A 122 1.15 8.95 10.39
C VAL A 122 1.29 10.47 10.37
N PHE A 123 2.20 11.01 9.56
CA PHE A 123 2.44 12.44 9.49
C PHE A 123 1.29 13.20 8.82
N LEU A 124 0.64 12.64 7.80
CA LEU A 124 -0.55 13.24 7.20
C LEU A 124 -1.71 13.31 8.21
N ARG A 125 -1.95 12.24 8.99
CA ARG A 125 -2.96 12.25 10.05
C ARG A 125 -2.67 13.36 11.07
N ARG A 126 -1.41 13.49 11.52
CA ARG A 126 -0.98 14.57 12.42
C ARG A 126 -1.16 15.96 11.81
N HIS A 127 -0.91 16.12 10.51
CA HIS A 127 -1.17 17.38 9.81
C HIS A 127 -2.66 17.72 9.87
N CYS A 128 -3.54 16.80 9.49
CA CYS A 128 -4.98 17.05 9.47
C CYS A 128 -5.58 17.36 10.84
N HIS A 129 -5.06 16.77 11.91
CA HIS A 129 -5.42 17.16 13.28
C HIS A 129 -4.97 18.58 13.63
N ALA A 130 -3.79 19.01 13.17
CA ALA A 130 -3.23 20.31 13.52
C ALA A 130 -3.91 21.49 12.79
N VAL A 131 -4.39 21.29 11.57
CA VAL A 131 -4.95 22.37 10.72
C VAL A 131 -6.48 22.31 10.57
N SER A 132 -7.17 21.45 11.33
CA SER A 132 -8.64 21.30 11.34
C SER A 132 -9.27 21.27 9.94
N VAL A 133 -8.62 20.61 8.97
CA VAL A 133 -9.03 20.63 7.57
C VAL A 133 -10.26 19.74 7.39
N VAL A 134 -11.45 20.33 7.47
CA VAL A 134 -12.76 19.65 7.34
C VAL A 134 -12.92 18.96 5.98
N ASN A 135 -12.23 19.45 4.94
CA ASN A 135 -12.30 18.95 3.56
C ASN A 135 -11.12 18.06 3.12
N GLY A 136 -10.17 17.75 4.02
CA GLY A 136 -8.92 17.01 3.73
C GLY A 136 -9.10 15.49 3.58
N ARG A 137 -10.29 15.06 3.16
CA ARG A 137 -10.72 13.65 3.19
C ARG A 137 -10.25 12.90 1.96
N TRP A 138 -10.25 13.55 0.79
CA TRP A 138 -9.78 12.96 -0.45
C TRP A 138 -8.25 12.87 -0.53
N SER A 139 -7.53 13.70 0.24
CA SER A 139 -6.06 13.73 0.23
C SER A 139 -5.43 12.47 0.81
N PHE A 140 -6.16 11.58 1.47
CA PHE A 140 -5.60 10.31 1.94
C PHE A 140 -5.82 9.15 0.99
N VAL A 141 -6.71 9.28 -0.02
CA VAL A 141 -7.09 8.14 -0.87
C VAL A 141 -5.87 7.56 -1.60
N GLY A 142 -5.08 8.40 -2.26
CA GLY A 142 -3.84 7.95 -2.93
C GLY A 142 -2.85 7.31 -1.97
N PRO A 143 -2.35 8.04 -0.96
CA PRO A 143 -1.38 7.48 0.00
C PRO A 143 -1.85 6.23 0.74
N SER A 144 -3.15 6.17 1.10
CA SER A 144 -3.73 5.02 1.79
C SER A 144 -3.86 3.80 0.90
N MET A 145 -4.38 3.97 -0.32
CA MET A 145 -4.46 2.90 -1.31
C MET A 145 -3.07 2.35 -1.61
N TYR A 146 -2.10 3.25 -1.78
CA TYR A 146 -0.71 2.88 -2.01
C TYR A 146 -0.13 2.06 -0.85
N CYS A 147 -0.30 2.53 0.39
CA CYS A 147 0.15 1.80 1.57
C CYS A 147 -0.51 0.44 1.72
N GLY A 148 -1.82 0.33 1.45
CA GLY A 148 -2.56 -0.93 1.46
C GLY A 148 -1.97 -1.92 0.46
N TRP A 149 -1.76 -1.50 -0.78
CA TRP A 149 -1.21 -2.37 -1.81
C TRP A 149 0.22 -2.83 -1.49
N ILE A 150 1.09 -1.92 -1.06
CA ILE A 150 2.45 -2.26 -0.65
C ILE A 150 2.45 -3.23 0.54
N SER A 151 1.54 -3.08 1.50
CA SER A 151 1.43 -4.01 2.62
C SER A 151 1.12 -5.46 2.17
N ALA A 152 0.25 -5.63 1.18
CA ALA A 152 -0.02 -6.95 0.59
C ALA A 152 1.18 -7.46 -0.22
N ALA A 153 1.79 -6.60 -1.04
CA ALA A 153 2.96 -6.95 -1.84
C ALA A 153 4.17 -7.36 -0.98
N THR A 154 4.33 -6.80 0.23
CA THR A 154 5.37 -7.22 1.18
C THR A 154 5.24 -8.69 1.57
N LEU A 155 4.04 -9.27 1.61
CA LEU A 155 3.87 -10.71 1.86
C LEU A 155 4.48 -11.54 0.74
N ILE A 156 4.21 -11.17 -0.51
CA ILE A 156 4.75 -11.84 -1.71
C ILE A 156 6.27 -11.70 -1.74
N SER A 157 6.80 -10.48 -1.59
CA SER A 157 8.25 -10.26 -1.58
C SER A 157 8.95 -11.00 -0.44
N THR A 158 8.31 -11.14 0.72
CA THR A 158 8.87 -11.93 1.83
C THR A 158 8.92 -13.40 1.47
N ALA A 159 7.86 -13.95 0.86
CA ALA A 159 7.85 -15.35 0.42
C ALA A 159 8.90 -15.62 -0.67
N LEU A 160 9.05 -14.71 -1.64
CA LEU A 160 10.08 -14.80 -2.69
C LEU A 160 11.50 -14.74 -2.11
N MET A 161 11.76 -13.83 -1.17
CA MET A 161 13.06 -13.72 -0.50
C MET A 161 13.40 -14.99 0.29
N LEU A 162 12.45 -15.54 1.05
CA LEU A 162 12.66 -16.78 1.82
C LEU A 162 12.98 -17.95 0.88
N GLN A 163 12.27 -18.06 -0.24
CA GLN A 163 12.49 -19.10 -1.24
C GLN A 163 13.85 -18.98 -1.92
N GLU A 164 14.27 -17.76 -2.31
CA GLU A 164 15.60 -17.50 -2.87
C GLU A 164 16.72 -17.91 -1.90
N ASN A 165 16.52 -17.70 -0.60
CA ASN A 165 17.49 -18.05 0.44
C ASN A 165 17.40 -19.54 0.87
N GLY A 166 16.65 -20.38 0.15
CA GLY A 166 16.59 -21.82 0.39
C GLY A 166 15.84 -22.21 1.65
N VAL A 167 14.94 -21.36 2.17
CA VAL A 167 14.06 -21.71 3.28
C VAL A 167 13.01 -22.70 2.76
N ASP A 168 13.31 -23.99 2.92
CA ASP A 168 12.42 -25.08 2.59
C ASP A 168 11.67 -25.56 3.84
N VAL A 169 10.35 -25.52 3.76
CA VAL A 169 9.44 -25.94 4.81
C VAL A 169 8.40 -26.86 4.21
N SER A 170 7.90 -27.81 4.99
CA SER A 170 6.87 -28.73 4.51
C SER A 170 5.64 -27.98 4.00
N ASP A 171 4.94 -28.56 3.03
CA ASP A 171 3.76 -27.96 2.41
C ASP A 171 2.69 -27.55 3.44
N GLN A 172 2.55 -28.36 4.49
CA GLN A 172 1.64 -28.08 5.60
C GLN A 172 2.07 -26.83 6.38
N ILE A 173 3.34 -26.69 6.71
CA ILE A 173 3.87 -25.52 7.44
C ILE A 173 3.73 -24.27 6.58
N ALA A 174 4.09 -24.34 5.31
CA ALA A 174 4.00 -23.21 4.40
C ALA A 174 2.55 -22.76 4.17
N THR A 175 1.61 -23.70 4.11
CA THR A 175 0.17 -23.41 4.07
C THR A 175 -0.28 -22.71 5.35
N GLY A 176 0.16 -23.18 6.52
CA GLY A 176 -0.11 -22.54 7.81
C GLY A 176 0.43 -21.11 7.89
N ILE A 177 1.66 -20.88 7.41
CA ILE A 177 2.27 -19.54 7.34
C ILE A 177 1.46 -18.62 6.42
N ALA A 178 1.06 -19.10 5.24
CA ALA A 178 0.25 -18.32 4.32
C ALA A 178 -1.11 -17.93 4.95
N ILE A 179 -1.81 -18.88 5.57
CA ILE A 179 -3.08 -18.63 6.28
C ILE A 179 -2.88 -17.60 7.41
N GLY A 180 -1.82 -17.76 8.21
CA GLY A 180 -1.48 -16.83 9.28
C GLY A 180 -1.20 -15.41 8.76
N ALA A 181 -0.45 -15.28 7.67
CA ALA A 181 -0.17 -14.00 7.03
C ALA A 181 -1.43 -13.33 6.47
N LEU A 182 -2.33 -14.10 5.83
CA LEU A 182 -3.60 -13.60 5.32
C LEU A 182 -4.55 -13.15 6.46
N ALA A 183 -4.58 -13.90 7.56
CA ALA A 183 -5.34 -13.51 8.75
C ALA A 183 -4.77 -12.24 9.40
N LEU A 184 -3.44 -12.13 9.49
CA LEU A 184 -2.75 -10.95 10.03
C LEU A 184 -3.05 -9.70 9.18
N ILE A 185 -2.90 -9.76 7.86
CA ILE A 185 -3.15 -8.59 7.01
C ILE A 185 -4.64 -8.21 6.99
N THR A 186 -5.56 -9.17 7.06
CA THR A 186 -7.00 -8.91 7.23
C THR A 186 -7.29 -8.20 8.55
N THR A 187 -6.60 -8.60 9.63
CA THR A 187 -6.72 -7.95 10.95
C THR A 187 -6.20 -6.53 10.92
N ILE A 188 -5.00 -6.30 10.35
CA ILE A 188 -4.44 -4.95 10.17
C ILE A 188 -5.39 -4.08 9.34
N ALA A 189 -5.93 -4.61 8.24
CA ALA A 189 -6.88 -3.91 7.39
C ALA A 189 -8.19 -3.53 8.11
N SER A 190 -8.67 -4.41 8.98
CA SER A 190 -9.83 -4.14 9.83
C SER A 190 -9.51 -3.05 10.86
N LEU A 191 -8.35 -3.09 11.51
CA LEU A 191 -7.91 -2.05 12.45
C LEU A 191 -7.74 -0.68 11.75
N MET A 192 -7.20 -0.68 10.53
CA MET A 192 -7.07 0.53 9.71
C MET A 192 -8.43 1.09 9.33
N THR A 193 -9.36 0.23 8.91
CA THR A 193 -10.75 0.61 8.61
C THR A 193 -11.44 1.21 9.84
N TRP A 194 -11.32 0.54 11.00
CA TRP A 194 -11.82 1.04 12.29
C TRP A 194 -11.21 2.40 12.66
N SER A 195 -9.92 2.59 12.33
CA SER A 195 -9.19 3.85 12.48
C SER A 195 -9.49 4.87 11.36
N ARG A 196 -10.69 4.79 10.77
CA ARG A 196 -11.24 5.65 9.71
C ARG A 196 -10.50 5.60 8.38
N ASP A 197 -9.93 4.46 8.02
CA ASP A 197 -9.20 4.24 6.77
C ASP A 197 -9.72 3.07 5.91
N PRO A 198 -11.01 3.04 5.52
CA PRO A 198 -11.55 2.00 4.62
C PRO A 198 -10.88 1.91 3.23
N VAL A 199 -10.14 2.90 2.74
CA VAL A 199 -9.42 2.76 1.45
C VAL A 199 -8.23 1.81 1.59
N TYR A 200 -7.50 1.86 2.71
CA TYR A 200 -6.48 0.86 3.03
C TYR A 200 -7.12 -0.52 3.06
N GLY A 201 -8.24 -0.64 3.79
CA GLY A 201 -9.00 -1.89 3.90
C GLY A 201 -9.48 -2.42 2.55
N GLY A 202 -10.07 -1.57 1.71
CA GLY A 202 -10.57 -1.95 0.39
C GLY A 202 -9.45 -2.39 -0.54
N THR A 203 -8.26 -1.81 -0.40
CA THR A 203 -7.08 -2.22 -1.16
C THR A 203 -6.60 -3.61 -0.75
N ILE A 204 -6.60 -3.91 0.56
CA ILE A 204 -6.31 -5.26 1.04
C ILE A 204 -7.38 -6.25 0.59
N ALA A 205 -8.66 -5.88 0.63
CA ALA A 205 -9.74 -6.74 0.12
C ALA A 205 -9.54 -7.08 -1.37
N TRP A 206 -9.15 -6.10 -2.19
CA TRP A 206 -8.78 -6.32 -3.60
C TRP A 206 -7.64 -7.33 -3.75
N ALA A 207 -6.56 -7.18 -2.97
CA ALA A 207 -5.44 -8.11 -2.98
C ALA A 207 -5.85 -9.53 -2.56
N LEU A 208 -6.65 -9.66 -1.50
CA LEU A 208 -7.14 -10.95 -1.00
C LEU A 208 -8.03 -11.68 -2.03
N ILE A 209 -8.89 -10.96 -2.75
CA ILE A 209 -9.68 -11.55 -3.86
C ILE A 209 -8.74 -12.18 -4.88
N ALA A 210 -7.73 -11.43 -5.32
CA ALA A 210 -6.77 -11.87 -6.32
C ALA A 210 -5.89 -13.03 -5.84
N ILE A 211 -5.49 -13.05 -4.57
CA ILE A 211 -4.77 -14.18 -3.98
C ILE A 211 -5.65 -15.42 -4.03
N GLY A 212 -6.92 -15.34 -3.64
CA GLY A 212 -7.80 -16.50 -3.72
C GLY A 212 -8.07 -16.98 -5.15
N VAL A 213 -8.05 -16.09 -6.16
CA VAL A 213 -8.09 -16.49 -7.57
C VAL A 213 -6.83 -17.26 -7.96
N GLN A 214 -5.65 -16.76 -7.57
CA GLN A 214 -4.36 -17.37 -7.92
C GLN A 214 -4.16 -18.73 -7.25
N GLN A 215 -4.54 -18.86 -5.97
CA GLN A 215 -4.27 -20.04 -5.15
C GLN A 215 -5.30 -21.16 -5.35
N SER A 216 -5.76 -21.39 -6.58
CA SER A 216 -6.78 -22.38 -6.92
C SER A 216 -6.39 -23.82 -6.56
N ALA A 217 -5.09 -24.14 -6.60
CA ALA A 217 -4.52 -25.44 -6.21
C ALA A 217 -4.44 -25.65 -4.68
N PHE A 218 -4.62 -24.60 -3.87
CA PHE A 218 -4.53 -24.65 -2.41
C PHE A 218 -5.85 -24.19 -1.77
N PRO A 219 -6.86 -25.07 -1.67
CA PRO A 219 -8.22 -24.69 -1.24
C PRO A 219 -8.28 -23.96 0.09
N LEU A 220 -7.47 -24.36 1.08
CA LEU A 220 -7.44 -23.70 2.39
C LEU A 220 -7.00 -22.23 2.27
N ILE A 221 -5.90 -21.97 1.56
CA ILE A 221 -5.38 -20.61 1.33
C ILE A 221 -6.41 -19.78 0.58
N ARG A 222 -6.99 -20.34 -0.49
CA ARG A 222 -8.02 -19.67 -1.30
C ARG A 222 -9.23 -19.26 -0.48
N TRP A 223 -9.79 -20.18 0.30
CA TRP A 223 -10.97 -19.88 1.12
C TRP A 223 -10.64 -18.92 2.25
N THR A 224 -9.47 -19.02 2.88
CA THR A 224 -9.01 -18.01 3.86
C THR A 224 -8.95 -16.63 3.24
N ALA A 225 -8.36 -16.48 2.05
CA ALA A 225 -8.26 -15.19 1.36
C ALA A 225 -9.64 -14.61 1.03
N TRP A 226 -10.54 -15.42 0.45
CA TRP A 226 -11.89 -14.97 0.06
C TRP A 226 -12.81 -14.68 1.25
N LEU A 227 -12.75 -15.49 2.31
CA LEU A 227 -13.50 -15.20 3.54
C LEU A 227 -12.97 -13.92 4.20
N GLY A 228 -11.65 -13.73 4.23
CA GLY A 228 -11.03 -12.48 4.69
C GLY A 228 -11.49 -11.26 3.88
N ALA A 229 -11.49 -11.38 2.54
CA ALA A 229 -11.97 -10.34 1.64
C ALA A 229 -13.45 -10.02 1.86
N ALA A 230 -14.29 -11.04 1.98
CA ALA A 230 -15.73 -10.89 2.20
C ALA A 230 -16.02 -10.22 3.56
N ALA A 231 -15.41 -10.72 4.64
CA ALA A 231 -15.55 -10.14 5.97
C ALA A 231 -15.10 -8.68 6.02
N LEU A 232 -13.94 -8.38 5.42
CA LEU A 232 -13.39 -7.02 5.35
C LEU A 232 -14.30 -6.10 4.51
N THR A 233 -14.82 -6.57 3.39
CA THR A 233 -15.74 -5.81 2.54
C THR A 233 -17.04 -5.48 3.26
N VAL A 234 -17.65 -6.48 3.92
CA VAL A 234 -18.86 -6.27 4.74
C VAL A 234 -18.58 -5.27 5.86
N PHE A 235 -17.44 -5.39 6.54
CA PHE A 235 -17.04 -4.47 7.59
C PHE A 235 -16.84 -3.04 7.06
N ILE A 236 -16.18 -2.86 5.91
CA ILE A 236 -16.01 -1.55 5.26
C ILE A 236 -17.36 -0.93 4.90
N ILE A 237 -18.25 -1.68 4.24
CA ILE A 237 -19.58 -1.18 3.84
C ILE A 237 -20.37 -0.77 5.08
N THR A 238 -20.42 -1.64 6.10
CA THR A 238 -21.12 -1.36 7.37
C THR A 238 -20.53 -0.14 8.06
N PHE A 239 -19.20 -0.05 8.12
CA PHE A 239 -18.50 1.10 8.70
C PHE A 239 -18.85 2.38 7.95
N MET A 240 -18.87 2.39 6.62
CA MET A 240 -19.21 3.54 5.80
C MET A 240 -20.68 3.97 5.92
N ILE A 241 -21.61 3.02 6.07
CA ILE A 241 -23.04 3.32 6.29
C ILE A 241 -23.25 3.95 7.68
N LEU A 242 -22.63 3.37 8.71
CA LEU A 242 -22.79 3.82 10.10
C LEU A 242 -22.00 5.11 10.41
N ASN A 243 -20.87 5.31 9.75
CA ASN A 243 -20.00 6.46 9.95
C ASN A 243 -20.01 7.34 8.71
N ARG A 244 -20.74 8.46 8.77
CA ARG A 244 -20.75 9.48 7.70
C ARG A 244 -19.38 10.18 7.50
N SER A 245 -18.37 9.82 8.29
CA SER A 245 -17.12 10.56 8.42
C SER A 245 -15.88 9.70 8.12
N PHE A 246 -15.56 9.55 6.84
CA PHE A 246 -14.28 8.98 6.39
C PHE A 246 -13.11 9.95 6.68
N TYR A 247 -11.97 9.45 7.17
CA TYR A 247 -10.79 10.25 7.56
C TYR A 247 -11.08 11.44 8.49
N ALA A 248 -12.09 11.33 9.35
CA ALA A 248 -12.47 12.41 10.23
C ALA A 248 -11.40 12.66 11.30
N ALA A 249 -10.80 13.86 11.30
CA ALA A 249 -10.06 14.39 12.44
C ALA A 249 -10.97 14.72 13.65
N ALA A 250 -12.29 14.70 13.44
CA ALA A 250 -13.28 15.06 14.45
C ALA A 250 -13.74 13.84 15.25
N ASP A 251 -12.97 13.49 16.28
CA ASP A 251 -13.51 12.94 17.54
C ASP A 251 -12.59 13.17 18.76
N ALA A 252 -11.55 14.00 18.63
CA ALA A 252 -10.73 14.41 19.77
C ALA A 252 -11.45 15.37 20.75
N LEU A 253 -12.74 15.68 20.52
CA LEU A 253 -13.60 16.41 21.47
C LEU A 253 -14.39 15.49 22.42
N ARG A 254 -14.10 14.18 22.45
CA ARG A 254 -14.69 13.23 23.42
C ARG A 254 -13.71 12.72 24.47
N LEU A 255 -12.59 13.41 24.72
CA LEU A 255 -11.85 13.17 25.95
C LEU A 255 -12.52 13.98 27.07
N PRO A 256 -12.97 13.35 28.17
CA PRO A 256 -13.43 14.10 29.33
C PRO A 256 -12.26 14.96 29.81
N LYS A 257 -12.49 16.25 29.97
CA LYS A 257 -11.56 17.14 30.66
C LYS A 257 -11.27 16.53 32.03
N LYS A 258 -10.03 16.11 32.26
CA LYS A 258 -9.46 15.96 33.59
C LYS A 258 -8.53 17.13 33.81
#